data_AF-A0A529L535-F1
#
_entry.id   AF-A0A529L535-F1
#
_cell.length_a   1.000
_cell.length_b   1.000
_cell.length_c   1.000
_cell.angle_alpha   90.00
_cell.angle_beta   90.00
_cell.angle_gamma   90.00
#
_symmetry.space_group_name_H-M   'P 1'
#
loop_
_entity.id
_entity.type
_entity.pdbx_description
1 polymer ?
#
loop_
_entity_poly.entity_id
_entity_poly.type
_entity_poly.pdbx_seq_one_letter_code
_entity_poly.pdbx_strand_id
1 'polypeptide(L)'
;AQMIFSDLGTIGVEKSRGFSAYRWIRDELVRRGVPASEIAFMQDFKKAQAKQRLFGDVRAGKVRFLIGSSDAMGTGVNAQLRLKALHHLDVPWLPSQIEQREGRILRQGNQHDVIDIFAYATEGSMDAQMWQNNERKARFIAAALSGDTSIRRLEDMGEGQANQFAMAKAIASGDPRLMQKAGLEADIARLERLRAAHIDDEHAVRRQIRDA
;
A
#
# COMPACT_ATOMS: atom_id res chain seq x y z
N ALA A 1 -15.52 0.68 1.34
CA ALA A 1 -14.87 -0.38 2.10
C ALA A 1 -13.37 -0.09 2.21
N GLN A 2 -12.71 -0.68 3.21
CA GLN A 2 -11.30 -0.46 3.54
C GLN A 2 -10.64 -1.81 3.83
N MET A 3 -9.38 -1.96 3.42
CA MET A 3 -8.58 -3.15 3.68
C MET A 3 -7.44 -2.84 4.64
N ILE A 4 -7.28 -3.66 5.67
CA ILE A 4 -6.24 -3.50 6.69
C ILE A 4 -5.36 -4.74 6.68
N PHE A 5 -4.09 -4.54 6.30
CA PHE A 5 -3.07 -5.57 6.28
C PHE A 5 -2.23 -5.52 7.55
N SER A 6 -2.08 -6.67 8.20
CA SER A 6 -1.18 -6.85 9.33
C SER A 6 -0.70 -8.30 9.40
N ASP A 7 0.60 -8.55 9.23
CA ASP A 7 1.21 -9.86 9.45
C ASP A 7 1.53 -10.10 10.94
N LEU A 8 1.65 -9.01 11.71
CA LEU A 8 1.76 -9.03 13.17
C LEU A 8 0.38 -9.00 13.86
N GLY A 9 0.34 -9.41 15.13
CA GLY A 9 -0.85 -9.27 15.99
C GLY A 9 -2.10 -10.04 15.52
N THR A 10 -1.92 -11.08 14.70
CA THR A 10 -3.01 -11.94 14.21
C THR A 10 -3.74 -12.65 15.36
N ILE A 11 -4.96 -13.14 15.11
CA ILE A 11 -5.78 -13.79 16.14
C ILE A 11 -5.07 -15.00 16.78
N GLY A 12 -4.23 -15.71 16.02
CA GLY A 12 -3.50 -16.86 16.54
C GLY A 12 -2.47 -16.52 17.63
N VAL A 13 -1.90 -15.30 17.59
CA VAL A 13 -0.86 -14.83 18.52
C VAL A 13 -1.43 -14.43 19.88
N GLU A 14 -2.74 -14.19 19.96
CA GLU A 14 -3.43 -13.84 21.21
C GLU A 14 -3.20 -14.88 22.32
N LYS A 15 -3.18 -16.17 21.96
CA LYS A 15 -2.98 -17.26 22.93
C LYS A 15 -1.62 -17.22 23.62
N SER A 16 -0.59 -16.69 22.96
CA SER A 16 0.77 -16.66 23.50
C SER A 16 1.19 -15.30 24.04
N ARG A 17 0.66 -14.20 23.48
CA ARG A 17 1.03 -12.83 23.86
C ARG A 17 -0.06 -12.05 24.58
N GLY A 18 -1.26 -12.61 24.73
CA GLY A 18 -2.40 -11.97 25.39
C GLY A 18 -3.02 -10.80 24.62
N PHE A 19 -2.55 -10.52 23.40
CA PHE A 19 -3.00 -9.38 22.59
C PHE A 19 -3.15 -9.74 21.11
N SER A 20 -4.23 -9.26 20.50
CA SER A 20 -4.45 -9.29 19.05
C SER A 20 -4.82 -7.91 18.54
N ALA A 21 -3.98 -7.36 17.65
CA ALA A 21 -4.26 -6.11 16.96
C ALA A 21 -5.58 -6.19 16.17
N TYR A 22 -5.92 -7.36 15.64
CA TYR A 22 -7.15 -7.57 14.87
C TYR A 22 -8.40 -7.37 15.73
N ARG A 23 -8.43 -7.98 16.92
CA ARG A 23 -9.54 -7.81 17.85
C ARG A 23 -9.60 -6.38 18.37
N TRP A 24 -8.45 -5.83 18.74
CA TRP A 24 -8.37 -4.45 19.21
C TRP A 24 -8.91 -3.45 18.18
N ILE A 25 -8.52 -3.58 16.91
CA ILE A 25 -9.04 -2.73 15.81
C ILE A 25 -10.55 -2.91 15.66
N ARG A 26 -11.05 -4.15 15.64
CA ARG A 26 -12.50 -4.41 15.57
C ARG A 26 -13.23 -3.73 16.72
N ASP A 27 -12.75 -3.90 17.95
CA ASP A 27 -13.42 -3.39 19.15
C ASP A 27 -13.41 -1.86 19.16
N GLU A 28 -12.30 -1.24 18.73
CA GLU A 28 -12.20 0.21 18.58
C GLU A 28 -13.11 0.76 17.46
N LEU A 29 -13.23 0.06 16.33
CA LEU A 29 -14.18 0.41 15.27
C LEU A 29 -15.63 0.31 15.75
N VAL A 30 -15.96 -0.75 16.49
CA VAL A 30 -17.30 -0.93 17.10
C VAL A 30 -17.59 0.17 18.09
N ARG A 31 -16.63 0.51 18.96
CA ARG A 31 -16.74 1.62 19.91
C ARG A 31 -16.99 2.96 19.22
N ARG A 32 -16.47 3.14 18.00
CA ARG A 32 -16.70 4.33 17.14
C ARG A 32 -17.98 4.26 16.31
N GLY A 33 -18.82 3.24 16.50
CA GLY A 33 -20.13 3.12 15.87
C GLY A 33 -20.17 2.29 14.59
N VAL A 34 -19.12 1.53 14.26
CA VAL A 34 -19.15 0.57 13.14
C VAL A 34 -19.83 -0.72 13.61
N PRO A 35 -20.95 -1.16 13.00
CA PRO A 35 -21.55 -2.45 13.32
C PRO A 35 -20.55 -3.59 13.12
N ALA A 36 -20.49 -4.53 14.07
CA ALA A 36 -19.58 -5.67 14.00
C ALA A 36 -19.81 -6.54 12.75
N SER A 37 -21.04 -6.59 12.22
CA SER A 37 -21.39 -7.30 10.99
C SER A 37 -20.71 -6.74 9.73
N GLU A 38 -20.23 -5.50 9.78
CA GLU A 38 -19.55 -4.83 8.67
C GLU A 38 -18.02 -4.98 8.74
N ILE A 39 -17.52 -5.70 9.74
CA ILE A 39 -16.10 -5.96 9.95
C ILE A 39 -15.86 -7.45 9.77
N ALA A 40 -14.95 -7.83 8.88
CA ALA A 40 -14.62 -9.22 8.61
C ALA A 40 -13.13 -9.50 8.74
N PHE A 41 -12.80 -10.65 9.33
CA PHE A 41 -11.44 -11.18 9.35
C PHE A 41 -11.26 -12.22 8.25
N MET A 42 -10.29 -12.03 7.37
CA MET A 42 -10.08 -12.94 6.24
C MET A 42 -9.83 -14.40 6.68
N GLN A 43 -9.16 -14.60 7.81
CA GLN A 43 -8.79 -15.91 8.36
C GLN A 43 -9.99 -16.77 8.81
N ASP A 44 -11.15 -16.17 9.04
CA ASP A 44 -12.36 -16.90 9.41
C ASP A 44 -12.98 -17.62 8.19
N PHE A 45 -12.59 -17.22 6.98
CA PHE A 45 -13.15 -17.71 5.71
C PHE A 45 -12.15 -18.62 5.01
N LYS A 46 -12.05 -19.88 5.44
CA LYS A 46 -11.09 -20.85 4.87
C LYS A 46 -11.53 -21.43 3.52
N LYS A 47 -12.81 -21.74 3.35
CA LYS A 47 -13.36 -22.38 2.14
C LYS A 47 -13.47 -21.37 0.99
N ALA A 48 -13.11 -21.77 -0.22
CA ALA A 48 -13.14 -20.90 -1.41
C ALA A 48 -14.52 -20.24 -1.63
N GLN A 49 -15.61 -21.00 -1.49
CA GLN A 49 -16.97 -20.47 -1.61
C GLN A 49 -17.29 -19.40 -0.55
N ALA A 50 -16.79 -19.56 0.68
CA ALA A 50 -16.98 -18.59 1.75
C ALA A 50 -16.20 -17.30 1.47
N LYS A 51 -14.96 -17.41 0.98
CA LYS A 51 -14.16 -16.25 0.53
C LYS A 51 -14.86 -15.49 -0.60
N GLN A 52 -15.40 -16.21 -1.58
CA GLN A 52 -16.12 -15.59 -2.70
C GLN A 52 -17.36 -14.81 -2.24
N ARG A 53 -18.13 -15.37 -1.30
CA ARG A 53 -19.27 -14.65 -0.68
C ARG A 53 -18.82 -13.39 0.05
N LEU A 54 -17.79 -13.49 0.88
CA LEU A 54 -17.19 -12.35 1.58
C LEU A 54 -16.79 -11.24 0.59
N PHE A 55 -16.11 -11.58 -0.50
CA PHE A 55 -15.75 -10.59 -1.53
C PHE A 55 -16.97 -10.01 -2.25
N GLY A 56 -18.05 -10.78 -2.41
CA GLY A 56 -19.35 -10.27 -2.83
C GLY A 56 -19.90 -9.23 -1.86
N ASP A 57 -19.86 -9.52 -0.56
CA ASP A 57 -20.38 -8.62 0.49
C ASP A 57 -19.53 -7.35 0.64
N VAL A 58 -18.21 -7.42 0.45
CA VAL A 58 -17.32 -6.25 0.39
C VAL A 58 -17.66 -5.39 -0.84
N ARG A 59 -17.82 -5.99 -2.02
CA ARG A 59 -18.21 -5.27 -3.25
C ARG A 59 -19.59 -4.63 -3.13
N ALA A 60 -20.53 -5.29 -2.47
CA ALA A 60 -21.85 -4.76 -2.19
C ALA A 60 -21.84 -3.67 -1.09
N GLY A 61 -20.72 -3.52 -0.36
CA GLY A 61 -20.58 -2.57 0.75
C GLY A 61 -21.22 -3.03 2.06
N LYS A 62 -21.65 -4.28 2.17
CA LYS A 62 -22.14 -4.88 3.43
C LYS A 62 -21.00 -5.08 4.42
N VAL A 63 -19.81 -5.39 3.93
CA VAL A 63 -18.58 -5.40 4.73
C VAL A 63 -17.77 -4.15 4.38
N ARG A 64 -17.61 -3.26 5.36
CA ARG A 64 -16.85 -2.02 5.20
C ARG A 64 -15.38 -2.16 5.58
N PHE A 65 -15.03 -3.09 6.46
CA PHE A 65 -13.66 -3.31 6.91
C PHE A 65 -13.27 -4.77 6.74
N LEU A 66 -12.23 -5.01 5.96
CA LEU A 66 -11.65 -6.35 5.77
C LEU A 66 -10.23 -6.35 6.33
N ILE A 67 -9.99 -7.19 7.33
CA ILE A 67 -8.71 -7.26 8.05
C ILE A 67 -8.08 -8.64 7.82
N GLY A 68 -6.78 -8.69 7.51
CA GLY A 68 -6.10 -9.93 7.16
C GLY A 68 -4.59 -9.77 7.02
N SER A 69 -3.88 -10.90 6.98
CA SER A 69 -2.45 -10.93 6.70
C SER A 69 -2.19 -10.88 5.19
N SER A 70 -0.96 -10.57 4.82
CA SER A 70 -0.45 -10.70 3.45
C SER A 70 -0.76 -12.07 2.88
N ASP A 71 -0.54 -13.14 3.66
CA ASP A 71 -0.76 -14.50 3.18
C ASP A 71 -2.26 -14.80 3.01
N ALA A 72 -3.10 -14.39 3.96
CA ALA A 72 -4.53 -14.66 3.92
C ALA A 72 -5.23 -13.93 2.77
N MET A 73 -4.77 -12.72 2.44
CA MET A 73 -5.31 -11.85 1.38
C MET A 73 -4.44 -11.85 0.09
N GLY A 74 -3.37 -12.64 0.09
CA GLY A 74 -2.32 -12.70 -0.94
C GLY A 74 -2.71 -13.42 -2.23
N THR A 75 -3.84 -14.13 -2.24
CA THR A 75 -4.34 -14.82 -3.44
C THR A 75 -5.81 -14.48 -3.74
N GLY A 76 -6.09 -14.12 -5.00
CA GLY A 76 -7.44 -14.21 -5.59
C GLY A 76 -8.54 -13.30 -5.03
N VAL A 77 -8.21 -12.25 -4.28
CA VAL A 77 -9.21 -11.29 -3.77
C VAL A 77 -9.68 -10.37 -4.90
N ASN A 78 -10.94 -10.50 -5.33
CA ASN A 78 -11.61 -9.56 -6.25
C ASN A 78 -12.67 -8.77 -5.46
N ALA A 79 -12.21 -7.78 -4.69
CA ALA A 79 -13.02 -6.97 -3.79
C ALA A 79 -12.94 -5.46 -4.10
N GLN A 80 -12.27 -5.08 -5.19
CA GLN A 80 -11.81 -3.72 -5.48
C GLN A 80 -12.90 -2.68 -5.73
N LEU A 81 -14.11 -3.10 -6.10
CA LEU A 81 -15.17 -2.22 -6.63
C LEU A 81 -15.43 -0.97 -5.75
N ARG A 82 -15.36 -1.09 -4.41
CA ARG A 82 -15.67 -0.01 -3.47
C ARG A 82 -14.56 0.17 -2.42
N LEU A 83 -13.31 -0.09 -2.78
CA LEU A 83 -12.18 0.09 -1.85
C LEU A 83 -11.73 1.55 -1.88
N LYS A 84 -11.87 2.26 -0.76
CA LYS A 84 -11.44 3.67 -0.64
C LYS A 84 -10.05 3.80 -0.02
N ALA A 85 -9.73 2.94 0.94
CA ALA A 85 -8.46 2.99 1.64
C ALA A 85 -7.84 1.60 1.85
N LEU A 86 -6.51 1.57 1.80
CA LEU A 86 -5.68 0.42 2.18
C LEU A 86 -4.72 0.85 3.29
N HIS A 87 -4.57 -0.01 4.30
CA HIS A 87 -3.77 0.26 5.48
C HIS A 87 -2.70 -0.82 5.63
N HIS A 88 -1.42 -0.43 5.62
CA HIS A 88 -0.28 -1.24 6.06
C HIS A 88 -0.03 -0.95 7.54
N LEU A 89 -0.61 -1.76 8.42
CA LEU A 89 -0.40 -1.62 9.87
C LEU A 89 1.03 -2.00 10.27
N ASP A 90 1.65 -2.89 9.50
CA ASP A 90 3.01 -3.34 9.69
C ASP A 90 3.82 -3.33 8.38
N VAL A 91 5.14 -3.31 8.55
CA VAL A 91 6.10 -3.33 7.45
C VAL A 91 6.38 -4.78 7.05
N PRO A 92 5.95 -5.25 5.87
CA PRO A 92 6.27 -6.59 5.43
C PRO A 92 7.76 -6.70 5.07
N TRP A 93 8.29 -7.92 5.08
CA TRP A 93 9.72 -8.17 4.87
C TRP A 93 10.17 -8.02 3.40
N LEU A 94 9.24 -8.18 2.47
CA LEU A 94 9.50 -8.21 1.03
C LEU A 94 8.76 -7.07 0.33
N PRO A 95 9.42 -6.29 -0.55
CA PRO A 95 8.76 -5.27 -1.36
C PRO A 95 7.61 -5.82 -2.21
N SER A 96 7.74 -7.05 -2.73
CA SER A 96 6.70 -7.70 -3.52
C SER A 96 5.41 -7.95 -2.73
N GLN A 97 5.48 -8.10 -1.41
CA GLN A 97 4.28 -8.18 -0.59
C GLN A 97 3.55 -6.84 -0.55
N ILE A 98 4.27 -5.72 -0.44
CA ILE A 98 3.69 -4.36 -0.50
C ILE A 98 2.99 -4.17 -1.84
N GLU A 99 3.69 -4.45 -2.94
CA GLU A 99 3.13 -4.36 -4.29
C GLU A 99 1.86 -5.22 -4.45
N GLN A 100 1.88 -6.46 -3.96
CA GLN A 100 0.72 -7.35 -4.01
C GLN A 100 -0.46 -6.84 -3.18
N ARG A 101 -0.18 -6.25 -2.00
CA ARG A 101 -1.18 -5.64 -1.12
C ARG A 101 -1.78 -4.41 -1.82
N GLU A 102 -0.98 -3.45 -2.25
CA GLU A 102 -1.42 -2.23 -2.95
C GLU A 102 -2.15 -2.54 -4.25
N GLY A 103 -1.68 -3.54 -4.99
CA GLY A 103 -2.35 -4.08 -6.18
C GLY A 103 -3.73 -4.68 -5.91
N ARG A 104 -4.23 -4.74 -4.66
CA ARG A 104 -5.62 -5.06 -4.34
C ARG A 104 -6.57 -3.88 -4.47
N ILE A 105 -6.08 -2.67 -4.21
CA ILE A 105 -6.87 -1.44 -4.27
C ILE A 105 -6.59 -0.67 -5.57
N LEU A 106 -5.32 -0.67 -6.03
CA LEU A 106 -4.89 -0.11 -7.32
C LEU A 106 -5.28 -1.04 -8.46
N ARG A 107 -6.57 -1.04 -8.82
CA ARG A 107 -7.11 -1.84 -9.93
C ARG A 107 -8.16 -1.07 -10.71
N GLN A 108 -8.22 -1.33 -12.00
CA GLN A 108 -9.33 -0.90 -12.84
C GLN A 108 -10.67 -1.45 -12.31
N GLY A 109 -11.73 -0.65 -12.45
CA GLY A 109 -13.08 -0.99 -12.00
C GLY A 109 -13.39 -0.67 -10.53
N ASN A 110 -12.50 0.02 -9.82
CA ASN A 110 -12.85 0.68 -8.57
C ASN A 110 -13.75 1.89 -8.86
N GLN A 111 -14.80 2.10 -8.07
CA GLN A 111 -15.75 3.21 -8.21
C GLN A 111 -15.23 4.53 -7.64
N HIS A 112 -14.13 4.49 -6.88
CA HIS A 112 -13.48 5.68 -6.37
C HIS A 112 -12.39 6.14 -7.33
N ASP A 113 -12.49 7.40 -7.79
CA ASP A 113 -11.46 8.01 -8.65
C ASP A 113 -10.12 8.18 -7.92
N VAL A 114 -10.18 8.40 -6.60
CA VAL A 114 -9.02 8.55 -5.73
C VAL A 114 -9.11 7.55 -4.60
N ILE A 115 -8.03 6.79 -4.40
CA ILE A 115 -7.84 5.87 -3.30
C ILE A 115 -6.73 6.37 -2.37
N ASP A 116 -6.77 5.93 -1.12
CA ASP A 116 -5.78 6.31 -0.10
C ASP A 116 -4.99 5.06 0.35
N ILE A 117 -3.66 5.17 0.42
CA ILE A 117 -2.78 4.12 0.94
C ILE A 117 -2.07 4.69 2.16
N PHE A 118 -2.30 4.07 3.31
CA PHE A 118 -1.73 4.46 4.59
C PHE A 118 -0.70 3.44 5.03
N ALA A 119 0.51 3.90 5.33
CA ALA A 119 1.53 3.09 5.98
C ALA A 119 1.77 3.64 7.39
N TYR A 120 1.67 2.76 8.39
CA TYR A 120 1.91 3.12 9.79
C TYR A 120 3.31 2.67 10.18
N ALA A 121 4.02 3.54 10.90
CA ALA A 121 5.31 3.23 11.48
C ALA A 121 5.38 3.85 12.87
N THR A 122 6.03 3.15 13.79
CA THR A 122 6.28 3.68 15.13
C THR A 122 7.64 4.38 15.15
N GLU A 123 7.66 5.63 15.60
CA GLU A 123 8.90 6.39 15.74
C GLU A 123 9.87 5.72 16.71
N GLY A 124 11.17 5.70 16.36
CA GLY A 124 12.22 5.11 17.18
C GLY A 124 12.15 3.57 17.27
N SER A 125 11.35 2.92 16.42
CA SER A 125 11.20 1.46 16.39
C SER A 125 12.06 0.81 15.30
N MET A 126 12.06 -0.53 15.28
CA MET A 126 12.66 -1.34 14.21
C MET A 126 11.99 -1.10 12.84
N ASP A 127 10.82 -0.47 12.78
CA ASP A 127 10.10 -0.16 11.54
C ASP A 127 10.97 0.66 10.58
N ALA A 128 11.78 1.60 11.10
CA ALA A 128 12.70 2.40 10.29
C ALA A 128 13.72 1.53 9.54
N GLN A 129 14.26 0.51 10.22
CA GLN A 129 15.21 -0.42 9.63
C GLN A 129 14.53 -1.35 8.61
N MET A 130 13.27 -1.75 8.87
CA MET A 130 12.50 -2.56 7.92
C MET A 130 12.18 -1.79 6.64
N TRP A 131 11.75 -0.53 6.75
CA TRP A 131 11.52 0.33 5.59
C TRP A 131 12.80 0.57 4.79
N GLN A 132 13.93 0.82 5.46
CA GLN A 132 15.24 0.92 4.80
C GLN A 132 15.64 -0.37 4.07
N ASN A 133 15.35 -1.54 4.66
CA ASN A 133 15.61 -2.83 4.02
C ASN A 133 14.78 -2.99 2.74
N ASN A 134 13.49 -2.62 2.78
CA ASN A 134 12.63 -2.66 1.61
C ASN A 134 13.08 -1.67 0.54
N GLU A 135 13.48 -0.45 0.91
CA GLU A 135 14.08 0.54 0.01
C GLU A 135 15.27 -0.04 -0.77
N ARG A 136 16.24 -0.61 -0.06
CA ARG A 136 17.42 -1.23 -0.68
C ARG A 136 17.06 -2.36 -1.63
N LYS A 137 16.17 -3.25 -1.21
CA LYS A 137 15.71 -4.39 -2.04
C LYS A 137 14.99 -3.90 -3.30
N ALA A 138 14.10 -2.92 -3.18
CA ALA A 138 13.35 -2.38 -4.31
C ALA A 138 14.26 -1.67 -5.32
N ARG A 139 15.20 -0.84 -4.84
CA ARG A 139 16.19 -0.19 -5.71
C ARG A 139 17.03 -1.22 -6.48
N PHE A 140 17.44 -2.31 -5.81
CA PHE A 140 18.19 -3.38 -6.47
C PHE A 140 17.36 -4.09 -7.56
N ILE A 141 16.09 -4.39 -7.27
CA ILE A 141 15.18 -5.01 -8.25
C ILE A 141 14.98 -4.07 -9.45
N ALA A 142 14.72 -2.78 -9.20
CA ALA A 142 14.58 -1.79 -10.27
C ALA A 142 15.84 -1.73 -11.14
N ALA A 143 17.02 -1.64 -10.52
CA ALA A 143 18.30 -1.65 -11.23
C ALA A 143 18.48 -2.89 -12.11
N ALA A 144 18.19 -4.08 -11.58
CA ALA A 144 18.27 -5.32 -12.34
C ALA A 144 17.30 -5.36 -13.53
N LEU A 145 16.12 -4.73 -13.40
CA LEU A 145 15.08 -4.71 -14.44
C LEU A 145 15.34 -3.69 -15.56
N SER A 146 16.16 -2.63 -15.37
CA SER A 146 16.50 -1.73 -16.50
C SER A 146 17.32 -2.41 -17.57
N GLY A 147 18.16 -3.38 -17.21
CA GLY A 147 19.18 -3.91 -18.11
C GLY A 147 20.27 -2.91 -18.53
N ASP A 148 20.33 -1.71 -17.95
CA ASP A 148 21.29 -0.68 -18.34
C ASP A 148 22.54 -0.72 -17.44
N THR A 149 23.66 -1.14 -18.03
CA THR A 149 24.96 -1.28 -17.37
C THR A 149 25.74 0.04 -17.28
N SER A 150 25.21 1.14 -17.86
CA SER A 150 25.85 2.46 -17.87
C SER A 150 25.48 3.33 -16.66
N ILE A 151 24.49 2.93 -15.88
CA ILE A 151 23.94 3.70 -14.75
C ILE A 151 24.92 3.64 -13.55
N ARG A 152 25.83 4.61 -13.46
CA ARG A 152 26.66 4.84 -12.26
C ARG A 152 25.92 5.56 -11.13
N ARG A 153 24.68 6.02 -11.35
CA ARG A 153 23.82 6.65 -10.34
C ARG A 153 22.41 6.03 -10.37
N LEU A 154 22.11 5.26 -9.33
CA LEU A 154 20.83 4.60 -9.03
C LEU A 154 19.73 5.58 -8.58
N GLU A 155 19.76 6.84 -9.03
CA GLU A 155 18.78 7.86 -8.65
C GLU A 155 17.55 7.84 -9.56
N ASP A 156 17.67 7.38 -10.81
CA ASP A 156 16.68 7.62 -11.87
C ASP A 156 15.86 6.37 -12.27
N MET A 157 15.68 5.44 -11.33
CA MET A 157 15.14 4.12 -11.62
C MET A 157 13.99 3.74 -10.69
N GLY A 158 12.76 3.92 -11.18
CA GLY A 158 11.54 3.41 -10.55
C GLY A 158 11.11 4.21 -9.31
N GLU A 159 10.80 5.49 -9.53
CA GLU A 159 10.53 6.51 -8.50
C GLU A 159 9.31 6.25 -7.59
N GLY A 160 8.48 5.25 -7.87
CA GLY A 160 7.26 4.99 -7.11
C GLY A 160 7.52 4.46 -5.70
N GLN A 161 7.90 3.18 -5.60
CA GLN A 161 8.01 2.49 -4.32
C GLN A 161 9.25 2.88 -3.51
N ALA A 162 10.39 3.14 -4.15
CA ALA A 162 11.61 3.53 -3.45
C ALA A 162 11.43 4.85 -2.68
N ASN A 163 10.74 5.82 -3.28
CA ASN A 163 10.49 7.12 -2.66
C ASN A 163 9.49 7.01 -1.50
N GLN A 164 8.47 6.14 -1.63
CA GLN A 164 7.55 5.81 -0.54
C GLN A 164 8.28 5.16 0.66
N PHE A 165 9.22 4.24 0.41
CA PHE A 165 9.99 3.60 1.47
C PHE A 165 10.97 4.56 2.15
N ALA A 166 11.57 5.49 1.40
CA ALA A 166 12.38 6.57 1.95
C ALA A 166 11.55 7.48 2.89
N MET A 167 10.32 7.83 2.48
CA MET A 167 9.41 8.63 3.31
C MET A 167 8.98 7.88 4.58
N ALA A 168 8.64 6.59 4.48
CA ALA A 168 8.28 5.78 5.64
C ALA A 168 9.45 5.61 6.62
N LYS A 169 10.68 5.45 6.11
CA LYS A 169 11.91 5.43 6.92
C LYS A 169 12.12 6.75 7.65
N ALA A 170 11.93 7.89 6.97
CA ALA A 170 12.09 9.21 7.56
C ALA A 170 11.10 9.48 8.71
N ILE A 171 9.84 9.07 8.53
CA ILE A 171 8.83 9.13 9.60
C ILE A 171 9.27 8.25 10.78
N ALA A 172 9.63 6.99 10.52
CA ALA A 172 10.00 6.05 11.57
C ALA A 172 11.29 6.45 12.33
N SER A 173 12.23 7.16 11.69
CA SER A 173 13.46 7.61 12.34
C SER A 173 13.27 8.81 13.28
N GLY A 174 12.14 9.53 13.16
CA GLY A 174 11.85 10.72 13.99
C GLY A 174 12.80 11.90 13.77
N ASP A 175 13.59 11.91 12.69
CA ASP A 175 14.52 13.00 12.36
C ASP A 175 13.83 13.98 11.39
N PRO A 176 13.55 15.23 11.81
CA PRO A 176 12.86 16.20 10.98
C PRO A 176 13.58 16.51 9.66
N ARG A 177 14.91 16.36 9.61
CA ARG A 177 15.71 16.63 8.40
C ARG A 177 15.47 15.55 7.34
N LEU A 178 15.36 14.30 7.79
CA LEU A 178 15.05 13.18 6.89
C LEU A 178 13.62 13.30 6.37
N MET A 179 12.67 13.75 7.19
CA MET A 179 11.29 14.02 6.75
C MET A 179 11.24 15.12 5.70
N GLN A 180 11.93 16.24 5.95
CA GLN A 180 11.99 17.35 4.99
C GLN A 180 12.64 16.92 3.68
N LYS A 181 13.75 16.18 3.74
CA LYS A 181 14.42 15.65 2.55
C LYS A 181 13.49 14.73 1.75
N ALA A 182 12.88 13.73 2.38
CA ALA A 182 11.99 12.79 1.70
C ALA A 182 10.76 13.50 1.10
N GLY A 183 10.20 14.50 1.80
CA GLY A 183 9.11 15.33 1.28
C GLY A 183 9.52 16.12 0.02
N LEU A 184 10.70 16.74 0.05
CA LEU A 184 11.23 17.46 -1.11
C LEU A 184 11.53 16.53 -2.30
N GLU A 185 12.09 15.34 -2.04
CA GLU A 185 12.33 14.32 -3.07
C GLU A 185 11.01 13.82 -3.70
N ALA A 186 9.94 13.68 -2.91
CA ALA A 186 8.60 13.34 -3.41
C ALA A 186 7.99 14.47 -4.25
N ASP A 187 8.17 15.74 -3.84
CA ASP A 187 7.70 16.89 -4.60
C ASP A 187 8.44 17.05 -5.94
N ILE A 188 9.76 16.86 -5.96
CA ILE A 188 10.57 16.87 -7.19
C ILE A 188 10.03 15.82 -8.17
N ALA A 189 9.88 14.57 -7.73
CA ALA A 189 9.37 13.48 -8.58
C ALA A 189 7.93 13.74 -9.08
N ARG A 190 7.09 14.42 -8.28
CA ARG A 190 5.75 14.86 -8.72
C ARG A 190 5.85 15.92 -9.82
N LEU A 191 6.70 16.92 -9.64
CA LEU A 191 6.88 18.02 -10.59
C LEU A 191 7.51 17.55 -11.90
N GLU A 192 8.47 16.64 -11.86
CA GLU A 192 9.10 16.05 -13.05
C GLU A 192 8.10 15.26 -13.88
N ARG A 193 7.23 14.46 -13.24
CA ARG A 193 6.12 13.78 -13.94
C ARG A 193 5.14 14.75 -14.58
N LEU A 194 4.75 15.82 -13.88
CA LEU A 194 3.87 16.85 -14.44
C LEU A 194 4.51 17.56 -15.64
N ARG A 195 5.81 17.84 -15.55
CA ARG A 195 6.58 18.44 -16.65
C ARG A 195 6.63 17.51 -17.86
N ALA A 196 6.91 16.22 -17.66
CA ALA A 196 6.93 15.24 -18.74
C ALA A 196 5.57 15.13 -19.43
N ALA A 197 4.48 15.03 -18.66
CA ALA A 197 3.11 14.99 -19.20
C ALA A 197 2.78 16.26 -20.00
N HIS A 198 3.18 17.44 -19.50
CA HIS A 198 2.97 18.69 -20.21
C HIS A 198 3.72 18.75 -21.56
N ILE A 199 4.96 18.26 -21.59
CA ILE A 199 5.76 18.18 -22.83
C ILE A 199 5.11 17.22 -23.83
N ASP A 200 4.63 16.07 -23.36
CA ASP A 200 3.92 15.10 -24.20
C ASP A 200 2.62 15.68 -24.78
N ASP A 201 1.86 16.44 -23.98
CA ASP A 201 0.67 17.16 -24.41
C ASP A 201 0.99 18.22 -25.48
N GLU A 202 2.05 19.02 -25.29
CA GLU A 202 2.50 19.99 -26.30
C GLU A 202 2.87 19.29 -27.61
N HIS A 203 3.57 18.17 -27.55
CA HIS A 203 3.95 17.38 -28.72
C HIS A 203 2.72 16.75 -29.41
N ALA A 204 1.69 16.34 -28.67
CA ALA A 204 0.44 15.84 -29.22
C ALA A 204 -0.33 16.95 -29.97
N VAL A 205 -0.47 18.13 -29.35
CA VAL A 205 -1.15 19.29 -29.96
C VAL A 205 -0.43 19.74 -31.22
N ARG A 206 0.91 19.83 -31.20
CA ARG A 206 1.69 20.21 -32.39
C ARG A 206 1.52 19.22 -33.55
N ARG A 207 1.39 17.92 -33.27
CA ARG A 207 1.12 16.91 -34.30
C ARG A 207 -0.28 17.08 -34.90
N GLN A 208 -1.30 17.30 -34.06
CA GLN A 208 -2.68 17.54 -34.53
C GLN A 208 -2.79 18.78 -35.43
N ILE A 209 -2.12 19.87 -35.10
CA ILE A 209 -2.12 21.09 -35.92
C ILE A 209 -1.41 20.86 -37.27
N ARG A 210 -0.35 20.05 -37.29
CA ARG A 210 0.40 19.76 -38.52
C ARG A 210 -0.35 18.85 -39.48
N ASP A 211 -1.18 17.95 -38.94
CA ASP A 211 -1.91 16.94 -39.73
C ASP A 211 -3.33 17.41 -40.12
N ALA A 212 -3.71 18.66 -39.79
CA ALA A 212 -4.97 19.34 -40.13
C ALA A 212 -4.78 20.33 -41.29
#